data_AF-A0A2N5KB37-F1
#
_entry.id   AF-A0A2N5KB37-F1
#
_cell.length_a   1.000
_cell.length_b   1.000
_cell.length_c   1.000
_cell.angle_alpha   90.00
_cell.angle_beta   90.00
_cell.angle_gamma   90.00
#
_symmetry.space_group_name_H-M   'P 1'
#
loop_
_entity.id
_entity.type
_entity.pdbx_description
1 polymer ?
#
loop_
_entity_poly.entity_id
_entity_poly.type
_entity_poly.pdbx_seq_one_letter_code
_entity_poly.pdbx_strand_id
1 'polypeptide(L)'
;MITFLFGSNRFALQSEVQRLQESFEEQFGPAGVEKFDGDDLAPARLGELLQGVSLFSSERMVILRSPGQQRALWDSLGEWMERVPDEVHLVIVQPSPDKRTRTFKLLQQHAVLFEARELDEPSARKWVIAYGAQRKRTITPKDAAHLIARVGLD
;
A
#
# COMPACT_ATOMS: atom_id res chain seq x y z
N MET A 1 11.56 -0.38 7.10
CA MET A 1 11.25 -0.41 5.63
C MET A 1 10.07 0.50 5.31
N ILE A 2 10.08 1.28 4.21
CA ILE A 2 8.94 2.14 3.80
C ILE A 2 8.37 1.68 2.45
N THR A 3 7.05 1.52 2.35
CA THR A 3 6.33 1.18 1.13
C THR A 3 5.22 2.21 0.88
N PHE A 4 5.13 2.71 -0.35
CA PHE A 4 4.14 3.71 -0.74
C PHE A 4 3.26 3.18 -1.88
N LEU A 5 1.97 3.01 -1.57
CA LEU A 5 0.95 2.52 -2.48
C LEU A 5 0.05 3.68 -2.91
N PHE A 6 -0.05 3.94 -4.20
CA PHE A 6 -0.88 5.00 -4.78
C PHE A 6 -1.45 4.60 -6.14
N GLY A 7 -2.43 5.33 -6.66
CA GLY A 7 -3.08 5.03 -7.94
C GLY A 7 -4.59 4.88 -7.83
N SER A 8 -5.25 4.80 -8.98
CA SER A 8 -6.71 4.78 -9.09
C SER A 8 -7.32 3.39 -8.86
N ASN A 9 -6.57 2.32 -9.14
CA ASN A 9 -7.07 0.96 -9.06
C ASN A 9 -7.14 0.50 -7.60
N ARG A 10 -8.33 0.61 -7.00
CA ARG A 10 -8.57 0.31 -5.58
C ARG A 10 -8.37 -1.17 -5.26
N PHE A 11 -8.77 -2.06 -6.16
CA PHE A 11 -8.61 -3.50 -5.96
C PHE A 11 -7.12 -3.87 -5.88
N ALA A 12 -6.29 -3.33 -6.76
CA ALA A 12 -4.85 -3.55 -6.75
C ALA A 12 -4.20 -2.98 -5.47
N LEU A 13 -4.60 -1.78 -5.02
CA LEU A 13 -4.13 -1.23 -3.74
C LEU A 13 -4.49 -2.14 -2.56
N GLN A 14 -5.75 -2.57 -2.47
CA GLN A 14 -6.21 -3.44 -1.37
C GLN A 14 -5.51 -4.79 -1.39
N SER A 15 -5.36 -5.39 -2.58
CA SER A 15 -4.66 -6.66 -2.75
C SER A 15 -3.20 -6.57 -2.34
N GLU A 16 -2.52 -5.47 -2.67
CA GLU A 16 -1.12 -5.29 -2.31
C GLU A 16 -0.94 -5.03 -0.80
N VAL A 17 -1.83 -4.26 -0.18
CA VAL A 17 -1.85 -4.12 1.30
C VAL A 17 -2.03 -5.49 1.97
N GLN A 18 -2.98 -6.29 1.48
CA GLN A 18 -3.22 -7.62 2.02
C GLN A 18 -2.00 -8.52 1.86
N ARG A 19 -1.39 -8.53 0.67
CA ARG A 19 -0.18 -9.32 0.39
C ARG A 19 0.99 -8.94 1.31
N LEU A 20 1.20 -7.65 1.53
CA LEU A 20 2.25 -7.15 2.43
C LEU A 20 1.97 -7.55 3.88
N GLN A 21 0.72 -7.42 4.32
CA GLN A 21 0.31 -7.82 5.66
C GLN A 21 0.48 -9.33 5.86
N GLU A 22 -0.03 -10.17 4.96
CA GLU A 22 0.12 -11.63 5.03
C GLU A 22 1.60 -12.04 5.10
N SER A 23 2.44 -11.45 4.25
CA SER A 23 3.89 -11.71 4.25
C SER A 23 4.55 -11.30 5.57
N PHE A 24 4.12 -10.21 6.20
CA PHE A 24 4.62 -9.77 7.50
C PHE A 24 4.17 -10.71 8.61
N GLU A 25 2.89 -11.09 8.61
CA GLU A 25 2.31 -11.99 9.62
C GLU A 25 2.91 -13.39 9.57
N GLU A 26 3.23 -13.91 8.38
CA GLU A 26 3.95 -15.17 8.20
C GLU A 26 5.35 -15.14 8.83
N GLN A 27 6.01 -13.99 8.81
CA GLN A 27 7.38 -13.84 9.28
C GLN A 27 7.49 -13.47 10.76
N PHE A 28 6.62 -12.57 11.25
CA PHE A 28 6.71 -11.95 12.57
C PHE A 28 5.46 -12.13 13.44
N GLY A 29 4.41 -12.73 12.89
CA GLY A 29 3.14 -12.91 13.57
C GLY A 29 2.21 -11.69 13.47
N PRO A 30 0.91 -11.87 13.82
CA PRO A 30 -0.11 -10.83 13.63
C PRO A 30 -0.09 -9.71 14.68
N ALA A 31 0.56 -9.91 15.83
CA ALA A 31 0.53 -8.96 16.94
C ALA A 31 1.25 -7.64 16.64
N GLY A 32 2.13 -7.61 15.63
CA GLY A 32 2.87 -6.42 15.23
C GLY A 32 2.18 -5.53 14.19
N VAL A 33 0.96 -5.87 13.75
CA VAL A 33 0.25 -5.12 12.69
C VAL A 33 -0.68 -4.07 13.28
N GLU A 34 -0.47 -2.81 12.92
CA GLU A 34 -1.28 -1.67 13.35
C GLU A 34 -1.81 -0.91 12.14
N LYS A 35 -3.08 -0.49 12.18
CA LYS A 35 -3.77 0.17 11.07
C LYS A 35 -4.34 1.50 11.54
N PHE A 36 -4.06 2.56 10.78
CA PHE A 36 -4.49 3.92 11.08
C PHE A 36 -5.12 4.57 9.85
N ASP A 37 -6.16 5.34 10.09
CA ASP A 37 -6.68 6.29 9.11
C ASP A 37 -6.05 7.67 9.36
N GLY A 38 -5.62 8.32 8.30
CA GLY A 38 -5.06 9.66 8.33
C GLY A 38 -6.06 10.70 8.78
N ASP A 39 -7.36 10.47 8.59
CA ASP A 39 -8.41 11.36 9.08
C ASP A 39 -8.51 11.36 10.61
N ASP A 40 -8.15 10.25 11.27
CA ASP A 40 -8.20 10.08 12.73
C ASP A 40 -6.85 10.32 13.42
N LEU A 41 -5.78 10.55 12.65
CA LEU A 41 -4.41 10.68 13.18
C LEU A 41 -3.97 12.14 13.26
N ALA A 42 -3.82 12.65 14.47
CA ALA A 42 -3.24 13.97 14.68
C ALA A 42 -1.76 14.00 14.25
N PRO A 43 -1.28 15.03 13.52
CA PRO A 43 0.11 15.12 13.05
C PRO A 43 1.16 14.97 14.16
N ALA A 44 0.89 15.51 15.34
CA ALA A 44 1.79 15.43 16.50
C ALA A 44 2.03 13.99 16.99
N ARG A 45 1.09 13.06 16.73
CA ARG A 45 1.19 11.66 17.15
C ARG A 45 2.02 10.80 16.20
N LEU A 46 2.42 11.33 15.05
CA LEU A 46 3.15 10.55 14.04
C LEU A 46 4.52 10.07 14.57
N GLY A 47 5.21 10.89 15.35
CA GLY A 47 6.48 10.50 15.97
C GLY A 47 6.33 9.37 16.98
N GLU A 48 5.33 9.45 17.85
CA GLU A 48 5.02 8.38 18.81
C GLU A 48 4.68 7.07 18.10
N LEU A 49 3.92 7.15 17.01
CA LEU A 49 3.50 6.00 16.22
C LEU A 49 4.70 5.33 15.51
N LEU A 50 5.60 6.11 14.91
CA LEU A 50 6.76 5.62 14.15
C LEU A 50 7.95 5.23 15.03
N GLN A 51 8.12 5.83 16.22
CA GLN A 51 9.23 5.52 17.13
C GLN A 51 8.80 4.64 18.31
N GLY A 52 7.51 4.34 18.44
CA GLY A 52 6.99 3.48 19.50
C GLY A 52 7.66 2.11 19.49
N VAL A 53 8.00 1.62 20.69
CA VAL A 53 8.55 0.27 20.87
C VAL A 53 7.39 -0.67 21.17
N SER A 54 7.30 -1.80 20.46
CA SER A 54 6.34 -2.85 20.80
C SER A 54 6.91 -3.74 21.89
N LEU A 55 6.10 -4.06 22.90
CA LEU A 55 6.45 -5.02 23.95
C LEU A 55 6.24 -6.47 23.51
N PHE A 56 5.49 -6.68 22.44
CA PHE A 56 5.01 -7.99 22.01
C PHE A 56 5.61 -8.47 20.68
N SER A 57 6.34 -7.60 19.97
CA SER A 57 6.98 -7.93 18.71
C SER A 57 8.25 -7.10 18.52
N SER A 58 9.31 -7.72 18.00
CA SER A 58 10.54 -7.02 17.63
C SER A 58 10.37 -6.17 16.37
N GLU A 59 9.40 -6.53 15.51
CA GLU A 59 9.10 -5.86 14.26
C GLU A 59 7.65 -5.35 14.28
N ARG A 60 7.40 -4.19 13.68
CA ARG A 60 6.05 -3.60 13.61
C ARG A 60 5.70 -3.25 12.19
N MET A 61 4.47 -3.53 11.78
CA MET A 61 3.90 -3.03 10.54
C MET A 61 2.88 -1.94 10.85
N VAL A 62 3.09 -0.76 10.30
CA VAL A 62 2.19 0.38 10.43
C VAL A 62 1.57 0.66 9.07
N ILE A 63 0.26 0.46 8.94
CA ILE A 63 -0.49 0.75 7.72
C ILE A 63 -1.23 2.07 7.91
N LEU A 64 -0.78 3.13 7.25
CA LEU A 64 -1.37 4.47 7.32
C LEU A 64 -2.14 4.78 6.03
N ARG A 65 -3.46 4.88 6.14
CA ARG A 65 -4.37 5.16 5.01
C ARG A 65 -4.66 6.63 4.88
N SER A 66 -4.70 7.14 3.66
CA SER A 66 -5.17 8.48 3.31
C SER A 66 -4.54 9.66 4.10
N PRO A 67 -3.24 9.66 4.50
CA PRO A 67 -2.67 10.76 5.29
C PRO A 67 -2.66 12.11 4.54
N GLY A 68 -2.81 12.09 3.22
CA GLY A 68 -2.92 13.28 2.37
C GLY A 68 -4.21 14.08 2.55
N GLN A 69 -5.24 13.55 3.23
CA GLN A 69 -6.47 14.29 3.50
C GLN A 69 -6.25 15.46 4.46
N GLN A 70 -5.28 15.32 5.34
CA GLN A 70 -4.84 16.38 6.23
C GLN A 70 -3.47 16.89 5.78
N ARG A 71 -3.43 18.13 5.28
CA ARG A 71 -2.17 18.73 4.81
C ARG A 71 -1.06 18.71 5.86
N ALA A 72 -1.39 19.02 7.13
CA ALA A 72 -0.41 19.02 8.21
C ALA A 72 0.17 17.62 8.48
N LEU A 73 -0.65 16.57 8.39
CA LEU A 73 -0.19 15.19 8.56
C LEU A 73 0.71 14.79 7.38
N TRP A 74 0.30 15.12 6.15
CA TRP A 74 1.08 14.85 4.94
C TRP A 74 2.43 15.55 4.94
N ASP A 75 2.48 16.82 5.32
CA ASP A 75 3.72 17.60 5.39
C ASP A 75 4.64 17.01 6.50
N SER A 76 4.08 16.70 7.68
CA SER A 76 4.84 16.06 8.76
C SER A 76 5.38 14.69 8.38
N LEU A 77 4.60 13.86 7.66
CA LEU A 77 5.04 12.56 7.16
C LEU A 77 6.30 12.65 6.31
N GLY A 78 6.44 13.71 5.51
CA GLY A 78 7.66 13.95 4.74
C GLY A 78 8.91 14.08 5.63
N GLU A 79 8.79 14.71 6.79
CA GLU A 79 9.91 14.93 7.73
C GLU A 79 10.39 13.63 8.39
N TRP A 80 9.59 12.57 8.34
CA TRP A 80 9.89 11.28 8.95
C TRP A 80 10.55 10.26 8.02
N MET A 81 10.60 10.50 6.71
CA MET A 81 11.03 9.49 5.73
C MET A 81 12.46 8.97 5.93
N GLU A 82 13.35 9.78 6.48
CA GLU A 82 14.74 9.40 6.81
C GLU A 82 14.91 8.89 8.26
N ARG A 83 13.84 8.93 9.06
CA ARG A 83 13.86 8.71 10.51
C ARG A 83 13.02 7.51 10.96
N VAL A 84 12.38 6.81 10.02
CA VAL A 84 11.64 5.57 10.31
C VAL A 84 12.66 4.51 10.74
N PRO A 85 12.53 3.90 11.93
CA PRO A 85 13.39 2.81 12.35
C PRO A 85 13.33 1.61 11.40
N ASP A 86 14.41 0.83 11.33
CA ASP A 86 14.50 -0.31 10.40
C ASP A 86 13.46 -1.38 10.71
N GLU A 87 13.16 -1.58 12.00
CA GLU A 87 12.19 -2.53 12.55
C GLU A 87 10.72 -2.12 12.32
N VAL A 88 10.50 -0.94 11.75
CA VAL A 88 9.17 -0.43 11.40
C VAL A 88 8.94 -0.55 9.89
N HIS A 89 7.93 -1.35 9.53
CA HIS A 89 7.43 -1.56 8.18
C HIS A 89 6.27 -0.60 7.95
N LEU A 90 6.60 0.61 7.47
CA LEU A 90 5.62 1.66 7.21
C LEU A 90 5.01 1.47 5.81
N VAL A 91 3.72 1.16 5.76
CA VAL A 91 2.94 1.04 4.52
C VAL A 91 1.99 2.24 4.43
N ILE A 92 2.23 3.10 3.44
CA ILE A 92 1.46 4.33 3.23
C ILE A 92 0.54 4.12 2.03
N VAL A 93 -0.77 4.27 2.24
CA VAL A 93 -1.79 4.08 1.20
C VAL A 93 -2.45 5.42 0.89
N GLN A 94 -2.05 6.06 -0.21
CA GLN A 94 -2.63 7.33 -0.66
C GLN A 94 -3.04 7.20 -2.12
N PRO A 95 -4.32 6.88 -2.45
CA PRO A 95 -4.74 6.64 -3.83
C PRO A 95 -4.46 7.82 -4.77
N SER A 96 -4.67 9.05 -4.30
CA SER A 96 -4.49 10.27 -5.10
C SER A 96 -3.58 11.26 -4.37
N PRO A 97 -2.25 11.06 -4.41
CA PRO A 97 -1.31 11.99 -3.78
C PRO A 97 -1.10 13.22 -4.66
N ASP A 98 -0.93 14.40 -4.05
CA ASP A 98 -0.46 15.57 -4.79
C ASP A 98 1.03 15.39 -5.11
N LYS A 99 1.32 15.06 -6.38
CA LYS A 99 2.67 14.76 -6.88
C LYS A 99 3.63 15.97 -6.84
N ARG A 100 3.13 17.17 -6.55
CA ARG A 100 3.93 18.41 -6.48
C ARG A 100 4.55 18.62 -5.09
N THR A 101 4.04 17.95 -4.05
CA THR A 101 4.48 18.22 -2.67
C THR A 101 5.89 17.71 -2.42
N ARG A 102 6.53 18.27 -1.38
CA ARG A 102 7.82 17.79 -0.88
C ARG A 102 7.72 16.34 -0.40
N THR A 103 6.66 16.00 0.36
CA THR A 103 6.42 14.65 0.86
C THR A 103 6.38 13.61 -0.25
N PHE A 104 5.68 13.89 -1.37
CA PHE A 104 5.65 12.95 -2.50
C PHE A 104 7.05 12.70 -3.06
N LYS A 105 7.85 13.75 -3.24
CA LYS A 105 9.24 13.63 -3.73
C LYS A 105 10.11 12.83 -2.77
N LEU A 106 9.95 13.02 -1.46
CA LEU A 106 10.67 12.25 -0.45
C LEU A 106 10.24 10.77 -0.46
N LEU A 107 8.94 10.49 -0.60
CA LEU A 107 8.46 9.11 -0.77
C LEU A 107 9.06 8.45 -2.01
N GLN A 108 9.21 9.17 -3.13
CA GLN A 108 9.90 8.64 -4.31
C GLN A 108 11.38 8.31 -4.07
N GLN A 109 12.02 8.97 -3.12
CA GLN A 109 13.44 8.77 -2.81
C GLN A 109 13.66 7.65 -1.79
N HIS A 110 12.76 7.52 -0.80
CA HIS A 110 12.97 6.66 0.38
C HIS A 110 12.04 5.45 0.46
N ALA A 111 10.95 5.40 -0.31
CA ALA A 111 9.99 4.31 -0.27
C ALA A 111 10.07 3.39 -1.50
N VAL A 112 9.72 2.13 -1.29
CA VAL A 112 9.36 1.22 -2.39
C VAL A 112 8.00 1.64 -2.94
N LEU A 113 7.97 1.99 -4.23
CA LEU A 113 6.77 2.52 -4.87
C LEU A 113 5.93 1.42 -5.51
N PHE A 114 4.61 1.48 -5.31
CA PHE A 114 3.63 0.69 -6.03
C PHE A 114 2.55 1.62 -6.58
N GLU A 115 2.49 1.74 -7.91
CA GLU A 115 1.44 2.51 -8.60
C GLU A 115 0.36 1.57 -9.14
N ALA A 116 -0.79 1.55 -8.49
CA ALA A 116 -2.00 0.85 -8.87
C ALA A 116 -2.74 1.59 -10.01
N ARG A 117 -2.31 1.35 -11.24
CA ARG A 117 -2.94 1.94 -12.44
C ARG A 117 -4.18 1.16 -12.86
N GLU A 118 -5.14 1.84 -13.48
CA GLU A 118 -6.19 1.14 -14.22
C GLU A 118 -5.57 0.26 -15.31
N LEU A 119 -6.19 -0.89 -15.54
CA LEU A 119 -5.76 -1.81 -16.58
C LEU A 119 -6.47 -1.45 -17.88
N ASP A 120 -5.70 -1.30 -18.95
CA ASP A 120 -6.28 -1.38 -20.29
C ASP A 120 -6.72 -2.82 -20.59
N GLU A 121 -7.54 -2.99 -21.63
CA GLU A 121 -8.06 -4.30 -21.99
C GLU A 121 -6.97 -5.37 -22.22
N PRO A 122 -5.84 -5.09 -22.91
CA PRO A 122 -4.72 -6.03 -23.00
C PRO A 122 -4.12 -6.42 -21.64
N SER A 123 -3.93 -5.45 -20.74
CA SER A 123 -3.35 -5.69 -19.41
C SER A 123 -4.32 -6.43 -18.49
N ALA A 124 -5.61 -6.14 -18.56
CA ALA A 124 -6.66 -6.85 -17.84
C ALA A 124 -6.68 -8.33 -18.26
N ARG A 125 -6.57 -8.64 -19.57
CA ARG A 125 -6.52 -10.02 -20.06
C ARG A 125 -5.33 -10.79 -19.49
N LYS A 126 -4.15 -10.17 -19.49
CA LYS A 126 -2.93 -10.76 -18.90
C LYS A 126 -3.08 -10.95 -17.40
N TRP A 127 -3.64 -9.96 -16.71
CA TRP A 127 -3.87 -10.00 -15.27
C TRP A 127 -4.81 -11.15 -14.88
N VAL A 128 -5.95 -11.31 -15.57
CA VAL A 128 -6.91 -12.41 -15.30
C VAL A 128 -6.22 -13.78 -15.43
N ILE A 129 -5.43 -13.98 -16.48
CA ILE A 129 -4.70 -15.24 -16.70
C ILE A 129 -3.71 -15.51 -15.56
N ALA A 130 -2.91 -14.50 -15.19
CA ALA A 130 -1.96 -14.60 -14.10
C ALA A 130 -2.65 -14.85 -12.75
N TYR A 131 -3.76 -14.15 -12.50
CA TYR A 131 -4.57 -14.27 -11.29
C TYR A 131 -5.18 -15.67 -11.14
N GLY A 132 -5.63 -16.27 -12.25
CA GLY A 132 -6.06 -17.67 -12.30
C GLY A 132 -4.92 -18.64 -11.99
N ALA A 133 -3.75 -18.44 -12.61
CA ALA A 133 -2.59 -19.30 -12.43
C ALA A 133 -2.10 -19.32 -10.97
N GLN A 134 -2.08 -18.15 -10.30
CA GLN A 134 -1.79 -18.04 -8.86
C GLN A 134 -2.72 -18.90 -7.99
N ARG A 135 -3.96 -19.12 -8.45
CA ARG A 135 -4.98 -19.95 -7.79
C ARG A 135 -5.04 -21.38 -8.32
N LYS A 136 -4.02 -21.82 -9.05
CA LYS A 136 -3.94 -23.15 -9.66
C LYS A 136 -5.11 -23.43 -10.61
N ARG A 137 -5.61 -22.38 -11.29
CA ARG A 137 -6.65 -22.46 -12.33
C ARG A 137 -6.07 -22.00 -13.67
N THR A 138 -6.45 -22.68 -14.74
CA THR A 138 -6.05 -22.30 -16.10
C THR A 138 -7.16 -21.48 -16.74
N ILE A 139 -6.84 -20.25 -17.17
CA ILE A 139 -7.74 -19.40 -17.96
C ILE A 139 -7.08 -19.20 -19.32
N THR A 140 -7.78 -19.55 -20.40
CA THR A 140 -7.24 -19.35 -21.74
C THR A 140 -7.34 -17.87 -22.16
N PRO A 141 -6.54 -17.40 -23.13
CA PRO A 141 -6.69 -16.06 -23.67
C PRO A 141 -8.09 -15.75 -24.21
N LYS A 142 -8.78 -16.77 -24.76
CA LYS A 142 -10.15 -16.64 -25.27
C LYS A 142 -11.16 -16.46 -24.13
N ASP A 143 -11.00 -17.19 -23.03
CA ASP A 143 -11.91 -17.07 -21.88
C ASP A 143 -11.68 -15.76 -21.13
N ALA A 144 -10.42 -15.33 -20.99
CA ALA A 144 -10.10 -14.01 -20.43
C ALA A 144 -10.70 -12.87 -21.29
N ALA A 145 -10.64 -13.00 -22.62
CA ALA A 145 -11.29 -12.09 -23.55
C ALA A 145 -12.80 -11.99 -23.32
N HIS A 146 -13.44 -13.15 -23.20
CA HIS A 146 -14.88 -13.26 -23.04
C HIS A 146 -15.33 -12.70 -21.69
N LEU A 147 -14.59 -12.99 -20.62
CA LEU A 147 -14.84 -12.44 -19.29
C LEU A 147 -14.83 -10.91 -19.31
N ILE A 148 -13.75 -10.31 -19.81
CA ILE A 148 -13.61 -8.84 -19.85
C ILE A 148 -14.68 -8.18 -20.71
N ALA A 149 -15.05 -8.79 -21.85
CA ALA A 149 -16.16 -8.30 -22.65
C ALA A 149 -17.52 -8.36 -21.92
N ARG A 150 -17.66 -9.25 -20.94
CA ARG A 150 -18.92 -9.47 -20.20
C ARG A 150 -19.05 -8.61 -18.94
N VAL A 151 -17.93 -8.37 -18.24
CA VAL A 151 -17.91 -7.67 -16.94
C VAL A 151 -17.28 -6.29 -17.00
N GLY A 152 -16.57 -5.95 -18.09
CA GLY A 152 -15.82 -4.70 -18.19
C GLY A 152 -14.41 -4.82 -17.60
N LEU A 153 -13.84 -3.67 -17.23
CA LEU A 153 -12.48 -3.55 -16.68
C LEU A 153 -12.44 -3.31 -15.16
N ASP A 154 -13.60 -3.13 -14.52
CA ASP A 154 -13.76 -2.99 -13.07
C ASP A 154 -13.80 -4.35 -12.35
#